data_AF-A0A944UDL2-F1
#
_entry.id   AF-A0A944UDL2-F1
#
_cell.length_a   1.000
_cell.length_b   1.000
_cell.length_c   1.000
_cell.angle_alpha   90.00
_cell.angle_beta   90.00
_cell.angle_gamma   90.00
#
_symmetry.space_group_name_H-M   'P 1'
#
loop_
_entity.id
_entity.type
_entity.pdbx_description
1 polymer ?
#
loop_
_entity_poly.entity_id
_entity_poly.type
_entity_poly.pdbx_seq_one_letter_code
_entity_poly.pdbx_strand_id
1 'polypeptide(L)'
;MSTSGSPLEALKGGFRRACVRRLVGDENGAIEVLKNEIPLLVVAWAKTSSLEPADKKAKLKEMFDDESARAEELAVAFDLFAGRFEARVASRVQDSVDGVVGRMEQLSQKLEKTILDLTKARFPVQEESAEPEILEDDSPIVKEDEGMEAESEEVPVASEEGVDESKLDPPAGIGLKFDEIEEMIDELLSSDK
;
A
#
# COMPACT_ATOMS: atom_id res chain seq x y z
N MET A 1 7.48 -11.87 -26.12
CA MET A 1 6.05 -11.97 -26.50
C MET A 1 5.88 -11.24 -27.81
N SER A 2 5.50 -11.95 -28.88
CA SER A 2 5.39 -11.39 -30.22
C SER A 2 4.21 -10.42 -30.30
N THR A 3 4.47 -9.15 -30.59
CA THR A 3 3.42 -8.16 -30.87
C THR A 3 2.83 -8.45 -32.24
N SER A 4 1.76 -9.25 -32.29
CA SER A 4 0.91 -9.42 -33.48
C SER A 4 0.04 -8.18 -33.66
N GLY A 5 0.66 -7.07 -34.06
CA GLY A 5 0.01 -5.79 -34.28
C GLY A 5 0.66 -5.06 -35.46
N SER A 6 0.00 -4.01 -35.95
CA SER A 6 0.59 -3.15 -36.98
C SER A 6 1.89 -2.51 -36.44
N PRO A 7 2.83 -2.08 -37.32
CA PRO A 7 4.06 -1.42 -36.89
C PRO A 7 3.82 -0.22 -35.96
N LEU A 8 2.70 0.49 -36.17
CA LEU A 8 2.26 1.59 -35.30
C LEU A 8 1.92 1.12 -33.89
N GLU A 9 1.16 0.03 -33.75
CA GLU A 9 0.79 -0.50 -32.43
C GLU A 9 1.99 -1.12 -31.70
N ALA A 10 2.92 -1.72 -32.44
CA ALA A 10 4.18 -2.19 -31.87
C ALA A 10 5.02 -1.04 -31.31
N LEU A 11 5.09 0.09 -32.04
CA LEU A 11 5.79 1.31 -31.60
C LEU A 11 5.16 1.93 -30.35
N LYS A 12 3.82 2.12 -30.33
CA LYS A 12 3.10 2.57 -29.12
C LYS A 12 3.35 1.64 -27.95
N GLY A 13 3.33 0.33 -28.19
CA GLY A 13 3.64 -0.67 -27.17
C GLY A 13 5.08 -0.57 -26.65
N GLY A 14 6.04 -0.19 -27.50
CA GLY A 14 7.42 0.11 -27.12
C GLY A 14 7.50 1.32 -26.19
N PHE A 15 6.87 2.44 -26.57
CA PHE A 15 6.79 3.63 -25.72
C PHE A 15 6.14 3.31 -24.38
N ARG A 16 5.04 2.54 -24.38
CA ARG A 16 4.37 2.11 -23.14
C ARG A 16 5.31 1.35 -22.23
N ARG A 17 6.06 0.39 -22.76
CA ARG A 17 7.01 -0.41 -21.97
C ARG A 17 8.09 0.47 -21.35
N ALA A 18 8.64 1.41 -22.11
CA ALA A 18 9.63 2.35 -21.60
C ALA A 18 9.06 3.23 -20.47
N CYS A 19 7.85 3.79 -20.69
CA CYS A 19 7.18 4.64 -19.69
C CYS A 19 6.89 3.88 -18.40
N VAL A 20 6.30 2.68 -18.50
CA VAL A 20 5.96 1.86 -17.33
C VAL A 20 7.22 1.41 -16.57
N ARG A 21 8.28 0.98 -17.26
CA ARG A 21 9.53 0.58 -16.59
C ARG A 21 10.12 1.71 -15.75
N ARG A 22 10.15 2.93 -16.27
CA ARG A 22 10.63 4.09 -15.50
C ARG A 22 9.71 4.40 -14.32
N LEU A 23 8.40 4.36 -14.52
CA LEU A 23 7.40 4.62 -13.48
C LEU A 23 7.52 3.67 -12.28
N VAL A 24 7.87 2.40 -12.53
CA VAL A 24 8.13 1.42 -11.45
C VAL A 24 9.56 1.46 -10.90
N GLY A 25 10.37 2.43 -11.32
CA GLY A 25 11.76 2.61 -10.87
C GLY A 25 12.82 1.76 -11.59
N ASP A 26 12.45 1.02 -12.64
CA ASP A 26 13.38 0.27 -13.50
C ASP A 26 13.98 1.18 -14.59
N GLU A 27 14.88 2.08 -14.18
CA GLU A 27 15.53 3.03 -15.08
C GLU A 27 16.40 2.31 -16.13
N ASN A 28 17.15 1.28 -15.73
CA ASN A 28 18.02 0.54 -16.65
C ASN A 28 17.21 -0.19 -17.72
N GLY A 29 16.12 -0.84 -17.34
CA GLY A 29 15.23 -1.49 -18.28
C GLY A 29 14.50 -0.51 -19.18
N ALA A 30 14.15 0.70 -18.70
CA ALA A 30 13.60 1.75 -19.56
C ALA A 30 14.62 2.20 -20.61
N ILE A 31 15.87 2.43 -20.19
CA ILE A 31 16.98 2.79 -21.08
C ILE A 31 17.23 1.71 -22.13
N GLU A 32 17.19 0.43 -21.75
CA GLU A 32 17.37 -0.68 -22.69
C GLU A 32 16.30 -0.67 -23.79
N VAL A 33 15.03 -0.45 -23.44
CA VAL A 33 13.93 -0.35 -24.40
C VAL A 33 14.13 0.86 -25.32
N LEU A 34 14.46 2.03 -24.75
CA LEU A 34 14.68 3.26 -25.52
C LEU A 34 15.86 3.14 -26.48
N LYS A 35 16.94 2.46 -26.08
CA LYS A 35 18.15 2.34 -26.91
C LYS A 35 18.09 1.22 -27.95
N ASN A 36 17.49 0.08 -27.61
CA ASN A 36 17.62 -1.12 -28.43
C ASN A 36 16.31 -1.48 -29.16
N GLU A 37 15.15 -1.15 -28.59
CA GLU A 37 13.85 -1.53 -29.18
C GLU A 37 13.22 -0.39 -29.98
N ILE A 38 13.13 0.81 -29.40
CA ILE A 38 12.46 1.95 -30.03
C ILE A 38 13.01 2.28 -31.42
N PRO A 39 14.35 2.34 -31.65
CA PRO A 39 14.91 2.58 -32.98
C PRO A 39 14.36 1.63 -34.06
N LEU A 40 14.29 0.33 -33.75
CA LEU A 40 13.81 -0.69 -34.67
C LEU A 40 12.33 -0.52 -34.98
N LEU A 41 11.55 -0.16 -33.96
CA LEU A 41 10.11 0.08 -34.09
C LEU A 41 9.82 1.35 -34.88
N VAL A 42 10.59 2.42 -34.67
CA VAL A 42 10.49 3.67 -35.43
C VAL A 42 10.77 3.42 -36.90
N VAL A 43 11.84 2.70 -37.24
CA VAL A 43 12.17 2.34 -38.63
C VAL A 43 11.06 1.49 -39.26
N ALA A 44 10.56 0.48 -38.54
CA ALA A 44 9.48 -0.38 -39.04
C ALA A 44 8.19 0.41 -39.32
N TRP A 45 7.80 1.33 -38.42
CA TRP A 45 6.65 2.21 -38.62
C TRP A 45 6.88 3.21 -39.75
N ALA A 46 8.06 3.86 -39.78
CA ALA A 46 8.40 4.87 -40.77
C ALA A 46 8.34 4.35 -42.21
N LYS A 47 8.70 3.08 -42.45
CA LYS A 47 8.59 2.39 -43.75
C LYS A 47 7.15 2.21 -44.22
N THR A 48 6.20 2.14 -43.29
CA THR A 48 4.77 1.98 -43.58
C THR A 48 3.99 3.29 -43.56
N SER A 49 4.64 4.38 -43.12
CA SER A 49 4.04 5.70 -43.01
C SER A 49 4.29 6.53 -44.27
N SER A 50 3.23 7.08 -44.84
CA SER A 50 3.27 7.99 -45.99
C SER A 50 3.51 9.45 -45.60
N LEU A 51 3.80 9.74 -44.33
CA LEU A 51 4.09 11.08 -43.84
C LEU A 51 5.45 11.58 -44.33
N GLU A 52 5.62 12.89 -44.43
CA GLU A 52 6.94 13.48 -44.65
C GLU A 52 7.81 13.38 -43.38
N PRO A 53 9.15 13.47 -43.47
CA PRO A 53 10.04 13.29 -42.32
C PRO A 53 9.73 14.21 -41.13
N ALA A 54 9.38 15.48 -41.39
CA ALA A 54 9.01 16.44 -40.34
C ALA A 54 7.72 16.02 -39.61
N ASP A 55 6.73 15.56 -40.36
CA ASP A 55 5.46 15.08 -39.81
C ASP A 55 5.63 13.76 -39.07
N LYS A 56 6.57 12.90 -39.50
CA LYS A 56 6.94 11.67 -38.76
C LYS A 56 7.50 12.02 -37.38
N LYS A 57 8.43 12.97 -37.31
CA LYS A 57 9.02 13.42 -36.03
C LYS A 57 7.95 13.99 -35.10
N ALA A 58 7.09 14.87 -35.61
CA ALA A 58 5.97 15.42 -34.84
C ALA A 58 5.05 14.31 -34.31
N LYS A 59 4.75 13.31 -35.15
CA LYS A 59 3.89 12.19 -34.77
C LYS A 59 4.54 11.26 -33.74
N LEU A 60 5.85 11.03 -33.82
CA LEU A 60 6.60 10.26 -32.82
C LEU A 60 6.53 10.93 -31.46
N LYS A 61 6.72 12.26 -31.43
CA LYS A 61 6.61 13.04 -30.20
C LYS A 61 5.21 12.97 -29.61
N GLU A 62 4.18 13.21 -30.42
CA GLU A 62 2.78 13.10 -30.00
C GLU A 62 2.49 11.71 -29.39
N MET A 63 2.91 10.63 -30.06
CA MET A 63 2.69 9.26 -29.56
C MET A 63 3.43 8.97 -28.26
N PHE A 64 4.62 9.53 -28.07
CA PHE A 64 5.37 9.39 -26.82
C PHE A 64 4.67 10.16 -25.69
N ASP A 65 4.33 11.43 -25.92
CA ASP A 65 3.67 12.30 -24.95
C ASP A 65 2.30 11.72 -24.51
N ASP A 66 1.52 11.16 -25.46
CA ASP A 66 0.25 10.47 -25.17
C ASP A 66 0.44 9.24 -24.27
N GLU A 67 1.49 8.45 -24.52
CA GLU A 67 1.73 7.22 -23.76
C GLU A 67 2.39 7.50 -22.40
N SER A 68 3.20 8.56 -22.28
CA SER A 68 3.68 9.04 -20.99
C SER A 68 2.53 9.58 -20.12
N ALA A 69 1.65 10.40 -20.68
CA ALA A 69 0.48 10.91 -19.96
C ALA A 69 -0.43 9.76 -19.49
N ARG A 70 -0.67 8.76 -20.37
CA ARG A 70 -1.42 7.56 -19.99
C ARG A 70 -0.74 6.79 -18.85
N ALA A 71 0.58 6.64 -18.88
CA ALA A 71 1.30 5.94 -17.82
C ALA A 71 1.16 6.68 -16.48
N GLU A 72 1.26 8.00 -16.48
CA GLU A 72 1.08 8.84 -15.28
C GLU A 72 -0.34 8.74 -14.71
N GLU A 73 -1.38 8.81 -15.55
CA GLU A 73 -2.77 8.60 -15.10
C GLU A 73 -2.98 7.21 -14.48
N LEU A 74 -2.35 6.18 -15.07
CA LEU A 74 -2.41 4.83 -14.52
C LEU A 74 -1.68 4.73 -13.19
N ALA A 75 -0.55 5.41 -12.99
CA ALA A 75 0.12 5.50 -11.69
C ALA A 75 -0.83 6.03 -10.62
N VAL A 76 -1.45 7.18 -10.88
CA VAL A 76 -2.40 7.80 -9.94
C VAL A 76 -3.56 6.86 -9.63
N ALA A 77 -4.10 6.18 -10.63
CA ALA A 77 -5.15 5.18 -10.42
C ALA A 77 -4.66 4.00 -9.57
N PHE A 78 -3.44 3.50 -9.81
CA PHE A 78 -2.84 2.41 -9.03
C PHE A 78 -2.61 2.81 -7.58
N ASP A 79 -2.16 4.03 -7.30
CA ASP A 79 -1.98 4.53 -5.94
C ASP A 79 -3.30 4.60 -5.18
N LEU A 80 -4.37 5.08 -5.85
CA LEU A 80 -5.72 5.08 -5.27
C LEU A 80 -6.22 3.65 -4.99
N PHE A 81 -5.97 2.71 -5.91
CA PHE A 81 -6.32 1.31 -5.70
C PHE A 81 -5.52 0.69 -4.55
N ALA A 82 -4.22 0.99 -4.47
CA ALA A 82 -3.33 0.51 -3.40
C ALA A 82 -3.82 1.01 -2.04
N GLY A 83 -4.06 2.32 -1.88
CA GLY A 83 -4.56 2.87 -0.61
C GLY A 83 -5.91 2.27 -0.19
N ARG A 84 -6.84 2.06 -1.13
CA ARG A 84 -8.13 1.41 -0.82
C ARG A 84 -7.97 -0.08 -0.52
N PHE A 85 -7.04 -0.75 -1.18
CA PHE A 85 -6.72 -2.15 -0.92
C PHE A 85 -6.12 -2.32 0.47
N GLU A 86 -5.13 -1.49 0.81
CA GLU A 86 -4.47 -1.46 2.12
C GLU A 86 -5.48 -1.25 3.25
N ALA A 87 -6.37 -0.26 3.12
CA ALA A 87 -7.42 -0.01 4.13
C ALA A 87 -8.33 -1.23 4.35
N ARG A 88 -8.76 -1.90 3.26
CA ARG A 88 -9.60 -3.09 3.38
C ARG A 88 -8.85 -4.29 3.96
N VAL A 89 -7.59 -4.47 3.59
CA VAL A 89 -6.75 -5.56 4.12
C VAL A 89 -6.47 -5.31 5.59
N ALA A 90 -6.09 -4.10 5.98
CA ALA A 90 -5.86 -3.72 7.36
C ALA A 90 -7.08 -4.00 8.24
N SER A 91 -8.28 -3.58 7.82
CA SER A 91 -9.53 -3.87 8.54
C SER A 91 -9.77 -5.38 8.69
N ARG A 92 -9.62 -6.17 7.62
CA ARG A 92 -9.81 -7.64 7.70
C ARG A 92 -8.78 -8.31 8.59
N VAL A 93 -7.53 -7.85 8.55
CA VAL A 93 -6.45 -8.35 9.41
C VAL A 93 -6.75 -8.02 10.86
N GLN A 94 -7.19 -6.79 11.15
CA GLN A 94 -7.61 -6.37 12.48
C GLN A 94 -8.75 -7.25 13.01
N ASP A 95 -9.86 -7.39 12.27
CA ASP A 95 -10.99 -8.24 12.67
C ASP A 95 -10.56 -9.69 12.96
N SER A 96 -9.65 -10.22 12.13
CA SER A 96 -9.13 -11.57 12.29
C SER A 96 -8.22 -11.69 13.52
N VAL A 97 -7.38 -10.69 13.80
CA VAL A 97 -6.49 -10.67 14.96
C VAL A 97 -7.31 -10.54 16.24
N ASP A 98 -8.28 -9.63 16.27
CA ASP A 98 -9.18 -9.43 17.41
C ASP A 98 -9.97 -10.71 17.72
N GLY A 99 -10.46 -11.41 16.70
CA GLY A 99 -11.12 -12.70 16.87
C GLY A 99 -10.20 -13.84 17.36
N VAL A 100 -8.89 -13.78 17.09
CA VAL A 100 -7.91 -14.72 17.67
C VAL A 100 -7.62 -14.36 19.13
N VAL A 101 -7.39 -13.09 19.42
CA VAL A 101 -7.14 -12.58 20.78
C VAL A 101 -8.31 -12.93 21.69
N GLY A 102 -9.55 -12.65 21.30
CA GLY A 102 -10.73 -12.96 22.11
C GLY A 102 -10.90 -14.47 22.38
N ARG A 103 -10.57 -15.33 21.42
CA ARG A 103 -10.58 -16.79 21.65
C ARG A 103 -9.47 -17.22 22.62
N MET A 104 -8.30 -16.60 22.55
CA MET A 104 -7.19 -16.88 23.46
C MET A 104 -7.50 -16.44 24.89
N GLU A 105 -8.11 -15.26 25.06
CA GLU A 105 -8.60 -14.77 26.36
C GLU A 105 -9.64 -15.71 26.96
N GLN A 106 -10.63 -16.15 26.17
CA GLN A 106 -11.63 -17.12 26.61
C GLN A 106 -10.99 -18.46 27.04
N LEU A 107 -9.96 -18.92 26.33
CA LEU A 107 -9.23 -20.13 26.71
C LEU A 107 -8.45 -19.92 28.01
N SER A 108 -7.80 -18.76 28.20
CA SER A 108 -7.09 -18.42 29.44
C SER A 108 -8.04 -18.39 30.63
N GLN A 109 -9.18 -17.68 30.51
CA GLN A 109 -10.19 -17.61 31.57
C GLN A 109 -10.77 -18.98 31.93
N LYS A 110 -11.02 -19.84 30.92
CA LYS A 110 -11.48 -21.22 31.16
C LYS A 110 -10.42 -22.04 31.87
N LEU A 111 -9.15 -21.88 31.51
CA LEU A 111 -8.03 -22.57 32.15
C LEU A 111 -7.87 -22.14 33.61
N GLU A 112 -7.86 -20.83 33.88
CA GLU A 112 -7.81 -20.26 35.23
C GLU A 112 -8.95 -20.78 36.10
N LYS A 113 -10.19 -20.75 35.59
CA LYS A 113 -11.35 -21.28 36.29
C LYS A 113 -11.21 -22.78 36.60
N THR A 114 -10.76 -23.56 35.63
CA THR A 114 -10.56 -25.02 35.80
C THR A 114 -9.49 -25.31 36.87
N ILE A 115 -8.40 -24.53 36.91
CA ILE A 115 -7.37 -24.63 37.93
C ILE A 115 -7.95 -24.30 39.31
N LEU A 116 -8.71 -23.20 39.43
CA LEU A 116 -9.35 -22.81 40.69
C LEU A 116 -10.32 -23.88 41.21
N ASP A 117 -11.17 -24.40 40.33
CA ASP A 117 -12.14 -25.45 40.68
C ASP A 117 -11.43 -26.74 41.12
N LEU A 118 -10.33 -27.12 40.45
CA LEU A 118 -9.50 -28.27 40.83
C LEU A 118 -8.83 -28.07 42.21
N THR A 119 -8.34 -26.87 42.48
CA THR A 119 -7.71 -26.53 43.77
C THR A 119 -8.72 -26.60 44.92
N LYS A 120 -9.95 -26.10 44.70
CA LYS A 120 -11.06 -26.21 45.66
C LYS A 120 -11.52 -27.64 45.87
N ALA A 121 -11.61 -28.46 44.81
CA ALA A 121 -12.01 -29.86 44.92
C ALA A 121 -10.98 -30.73 45.65
N ARG A 122 -9.71 -30.31 45.69
CA ARG A 122 -8.62 -31.06 46.35
C ARG A 122 -8.48 -30.77 47.85
N PHE A 123 -9.13 -29.72 48.35
CA PHE A 123 -9.17 -29.38 49.78
C PHE A 123 -10.61 -29.02 50.20
N PRO A 124 -11.43 -29.98 50.65
CA PRO A 124 -12.62 -29.63 51.40
C PRO A 124 -12.15 -29.04 52.73
N VAL A 125 -12.14 -27.71 52.83
CA VAL A 125 -12.02 -27.03 54.11
C VAL A 125 -13.25 -27.42 54.91
N GLN A 126 -13.05 -28.23 55.95
CA GLN A 126 -14.02 -28.39 57.01
C GLN A 126 -14.17 -27.00 57.66
N GLU A 127 -15.35 -26.41 57.56
CA GLU A 127 -15.77 -25.34 58.48
C GLU A 127 -15.87 -25.96 59.88
N GLU A 128 -14.75 -26.01 60.60
CA GLU A 128 -14.77 -26.14 62.05
C GLU A 128 -14.77 -24.73 62.65
N SER A 129 -15.92 -24.41 63.26
CA SER A 129 -16.11 -23.41 64.30
C SER A 129 -14.91 -23.34 65.24
N ALA A 130 -14.11 -22.29 65.14
CA ALA A 130 -13.21 -21.86 66.20
C ALA A 130 -13.08 -20.34 66.17
N GLU A 131 -13.78 -19.72 67.11
CA GLU A 131 -13.61 -18.33 67.57
C GLU A 131 -12.15 -18.15 68.04
N PRO A 132 -11.40 -17.13 67.57
CA PRO A 132 -10.18 -16.72 68.23
C PRO A 132 -10.38 -15.41 68.99
N GLU A 133 -9.90 -15.46 70.22
CA GLU A 133 -9.85 -14.41 71.23
C GLU A 133 -9.31 -13.07 70.72
N ILE A 134 -9.89 -12.03 71.29
CA ILE A 134 -9.48 -10.63 71.20
C ILE A 134 -8.07 -10.51 71.80
N LEU A 135 -7.08 -10.17 70.96
CA LEU A 135 -5.81 -9.63 71.42
C LEU A 135 -5.77 -8.16 71.02
N GLU A 136 -5.92 -7.31 72.04
CA GLU A 136 -5.66 -5.87 71.98
C GLU A 136 -4.17 -5.67 71.65
N ASP A 137 -3.88 -5.04 70.52
CA ASP A 137 -2.59 -4.39 70.30
C ASP A 137 -2.86 -2.93 69.90
N ASP A 138 -2.25 -2.07 70.67
CA ASP A 138 -2.54 -0.66 70.86
C ASP A 138 -1.35 0.11 70.29
N SER A 139 -1.54 0.83 69.16
CA SER A 139 -0.76 2.02 68.80
C SER A 139 -1.23 2.68 67.48
N PRO A 140 -1.03 4.01 67.29
CA PRO A 140 -2.10 4.88 66.78
C PRO A 140 -1.75 5.73 65.52
N ILE A 141 -2.82 6.25 64.86
CA ILE A 141 -2.90 7.46 63.99
C ILE A 141 -2.25 7.32 62.57
N VAL A 142 -2.91 7.61 61.44
CA VAL A 142 -3.33 8.93 60.87
C VAL A 142 -4.50 8.75 59.86
N LYS A 143 -5.33 9.80 59.75
CA LYS A 143 -6.54 10.00 58.93
C LYS A 143 -6.26 10.41 57.46
N GLU A 144 -7.37 10.59 56.74
CA GLU A 144 -7.61 11.33 55.46
C GLU A 144 -7.80 10.37 54.27
N ASP A 145 -9.04 10.04 53.87
CA ASP A 145 -10.08 10.86 53.19
C ASP A 145 -9.68 11.23 51.75
N GLU A 146 -10.38 10.66 50.77
CA GLU A 146 -11.20 11.39 49.80
C GLU A 146 -11.57 10.50 48.59
N GLY A 147 -12.79 10.73 48.09
CA GLY A 147 -13.49 9.87 47.15
C GLY A 147 -13.03 9.97 45.69
N MET A 148 -13.48 9.00 44.90
CA MET A 148 -13.31 9.03 43.44
C MET A 148 -14.67 8.81 42.80
N GLU A 149 -15.19 9.90 42.26
CA GLU A 149 -16.43 9.99 41.50
C GLU A 149 -16.34 9.16 40.21
N ALA A 150 -17.45 8.50 39.88
CA ALA A 150 -17.62 7.82 38.62
C ALA A 150 -18.09 8.82 37.55
N GLU A 151 -17.23 9.16 36.60
CA GLU A 151 -17.66 9.82 35.37
C GLU A 151 -17.81 8.80 34.23
N SER A 152 -18.98 8.86 33.61
CA SER A 152 -19.45 8.10 32.47
C SER A 152 -18.75 8.53 31.17
N GLU A 153 -18.16 7.58 30.45
CA GLU A 153 -17.68 7.79 29.07
C GLU A 153 -18.86 7.89 28.09
N GLU A 154 -19.00 9.06 27.46
CA GLU A 154 -19.80 9.25 26.24
C GLU A 154 -19.00 8.80 25.01
N VAL A 155 -19.63 7.97 24.18
CA VAL A 155 -19.10 7.48 22.89
C VAL A 155 -19.34 8.54 21.81
N PRO A 156 -18.34 9.08 21.11
CA PRO A 156 -18.59 9.90 19.94
C PRO A 156 -18.67 9.05 18.67
N VAL A 157 -19.70 9.39 17.91
CA VAL A 157 -20.17 8.86 16.63
C VAL A 157 -19.10 9.00 15.54
N ALA A 158 -18.89 7.92 14.77
CA ALA A 158 -18.02 7.89 13.61
C ALA A 158 -18.49 8.84 12.51
N SER A 159 -17.77 9.95 12.32
CA SER A 159 -17.82 10.78 11.13
C SER A 159 -16.91 10.20 10.04
N GLU A 160 -17.40 10.18 8.80
CA GLU A 160 -16.66 9.79 7.60
C GLU A 160 -15.43 10.70 7.42
N GLU A 161 -14.27 10.25 7.87
CA GLU A 161 -13.01 10.96 7.62
C GLU A 161 -12.55 10.67 6.19
N GLY A 162 -12.44 11.74 5.40
CA GLY A 162 -11.74 11.74 4.13
C GLY A 162 -10.30 11.25 4.32
N VAL A 163 -9.86 10.41 3.39
CA VAL A 163 -8.52 9.83 3.39
C VAL A 163 -7.49 10.96 3.41
N ASP A 164 -6.69 11.02 4.46
CA ASP A 164 -5.60 11.97 4.64
C ASP A 164 -4.49 11.68 3.61
N GLU A 165 -4.47 12.46 2.52
CA GLU A 165 -3.52 12.35 1.40
C GLU A 165 -2.06 12.47 1.86
N SER A 166 -1.79 13.01 3.06
CA SER A 166 -0.43 13.15 3.62
C SER A 166 0.18 11.84 4.14
N LYS A 167 -0.61 10.75 4.21
CA LYS A 167 -0.14 9.40 4.57
C LYS A 167 0.23 8.53 3.36
N LEU A 168 0.07 9.05 2.14
CA LEU A 168 0.46 8.36 0.92
C LEU A 168 1.95 8.61 0.65
N ASP A 169 2.70 7.57 0.30
CA ASP A 169 4.07 7.74 -0.16
C ASP A 169 4.11 8.68 -1.38
N PRO A 170 5.11 9.57 -1.49
CA PRO A 170 5.18 10.49 -2.61
C PRO A 170 5.30 9.72 -3.93
N PRO A 171 4.62 10.16 -4.99
CA PRO A 171 4.68 9.47 -6.27
C PRO A 171 6.12 9.44 -6.77
N ALA A 172 6.62 8.23 -7.01
CA ALA A 172 7.95 8.01 -7.56
C ALA A 172 7.93 8.31 -9.06
N GLY A 173 8.35 9.51 -9.46
CA GLY A 173 8.63 9.77 -10.88
C GLY A 173 8.61 11.24 -11.27
N ILE A 174 9.79 11.85 -11.38
CA ILE A 174 9.98 13.04 -12.20
C ILE A 174 9.70 12.63 -13.65
N GLY A 175 8.68 13.24 -14.26
CA GLY A 175 8.18 12.93 -15.60
C GLY A 175 9.27 12.80 -16.68
N LEU A 176 9.00 11.96 -17.68
CA LEU A 176 9.88 11.71 -18.81
C LEU A 176 10.05 12.99 -19.65
N LYS A 177 11.29 13.36 -19.97
CA LYS A 177 11.57 14.42 -20.96
C LYS A 177 11.95 13.76 -22.28
N PHE A 178 11.21 14.11 -23.33
CA PHE A 178 11.44 13.63 -24.69
C PHE A 178 12.84 13.96 -25.23
N ASP A 179 13.50 14.95 -24.62
CA ASP A 179 14.82 15.46 -25.00
C ASP A 179 15.89 14.35 -25.14
N GLU A 180 15.88 13.32 -24.28
CA GLU A 180 16.85 12.21 -24.32
C GLU A 180 16.62 11.25 -25.51
N ILE A 181 15.39 11.20 -26.04
CA ILE A 181 14.99 10.32 -27.14
C ILE A 181 15.06 11.08 -28.49
N GLU A 182 14.89 12.40 -28.46
CA GLU A 182 14.87 13.25 -29.64
C GLU A 182 16.20 13.20 -30.41
N GLU A 183 17.33 13.26 -29.71
CA GLU A 183 18.67 13.20 -30.32
C GLU A 183 18.90 11.85 -31.03
N MET A 184 18.43 10.76 -30.41
CA MET A 184 18.54 9.41 -31.00
C MET A 184 17.63 9.23 -32.23
N ILE A 185 16.43 9.83 -32.20
CA ILE A 185 15.51 9.82 -33.34
C ILE A 185 16.09 10.63 -34.50
N ASP A 186 16.70 11.78 -34.23
CA ASP A 186 17.29 12.65 -35.25
C ASP A 186 18.47 11.98 -35.98
N GLU A 187 19.32 11.24 -35.26
CA GLU A 187 20.41 10.47 -35.86
C GLU A 187 19.88 9.34 -36.78
N LEU A 188 18.82 8.66 -36.37
CA LEU A 188 18.22 7.57 -37.15
C LEU A 188 17.49 8.08 -38.41
N LEU A 189 16.76 9.19 -38.30
CA LEU A 189 16.03 9.77 -39.44
C LEU A 189 16.95 10.49 -40.43
N SER A 190 18.11 10.97 -39.99
CA SER A 190 19.11 11.58 -40.87
C SER A 190 19.95 10.55 -41.64
N SER A 191 20.01 9.31 -41.15
CA SER A 191 20.76 8.20 -41.76
C SER A 191 20.02 7.49 -42.91
N ASP A 192 18.72 7.74 -43.10
CA ASP A 192 17.84 7.07 -44.09
C ASP A 192 17.75 7.85 -45.43
N LYS A 193 18.83 8.56 -45.81
CA LYS A 193 18.97 9.27 -47.10
C LYS A 193 19.70 8.45 -48.17
#